data_AF-A0A1Y3EQ36-F1
#
_entry.id   AF-A0A1Y3EQ36-F1
#
_cell.length_a   1.000
_cell.length_b   1.000
_cell.length_c   1.000
_cell.angle_alpha   90.00
_cell.angle_beta   90.00
_cell.angle_gamma   90.00
#
_symmetry.space_group_name_H-M   'P 1'
#
loop_
_entity.id
_entity.type
_entity.pdbx_description
1 polymer ?
#
loop_
_entity_poly.entity_id
_entity_poly.type
_entity_poly.pdbx_seq_one_letter_code
_entity_poly.pdbx_strand_id
1 'polypeptide(L)'
;MPFFRKTDTEILRDSRRVLRHAECDLKRDRRHLAREEHLLVQQIKQAAACKDQALLQVLCKQLVKLREQNARSCQLSAKLSGINSDTRLIVSNANVASSMKTAAKTMHKVNDRLRPLKMAKSVQKFDATSAKMEMTEEMISDTLDNVLAESDDESQEALILNQVLDELGIETAAKLPAVYNDRKAACTSTVKKNQRSEYGKLQK
;
A
#
# COMPACT_ATOMS: atom_id res chain seq x y z
N MET A 1 -22.01 -25.79 -23.60
CA MET A 1 -20.83 -25.28 -22.87
C MET A 1 -19.66 -25.21 -23.84
N PRO A 2 -19.04 -24.05 -24.11
CA PRO A 2 -17.93 -23.97 -25.06
C PRO A 2 -16.64 -24.46 -24.38
N PHE A 3 -16.31 -25.74 -24.56
CA PHE A 3 -15.11 -26.38 -24.02
C PHE A 3 -13.78 -25.94 -24.68
N PHE A 4 -13.83 -25.05 -25.69
CA PHE A 4 -12.68 -24.62 -26.49
C PHE A 4 -12.20 -23.19 -26.23
N ARG A 5 -12.75 -22.47 -25.23
CA ARG A 5 -12.24 -21.14 -24.86
C ARG A 5 -11.11 -21.29 -23.86
N LYS A 6 -9.92 -20.78 -24.23
CA LYS A 6 -8.76 -20.69 -23.34
C LYS A 6 -9.15 -19.93 -22.08
N THR A 7 -8.69 -20.42 -20.93
CA THR A 7 -8.85 -19.70 -19.66
C THR A 7 -7.99 -18.43 -19.67
N ASP A 8 -8.39 -17.40 -18.93
CA ASP A 8 -7.62 -16.14 -18.84
C ASP A 8 -6.16 -16.38 -18.42
N THR A 9 -5.94 -17.36 -17.53
CA THR A 9 -4.59 -17.78 -17.11
C THR A 9 -3.78 -18.45 -18.21
N GLU A 10 -4.43 -19.17 -19.13
CA GLU A 10 -3.77 -19.76 -20.30
C GLU A 10 -3.42 -18.70 -21.33
N ILE A 11 -4.31 -17.72 -21.55
CA ILE A 11 -4.04 -16.57 -22.43
C ILE A 11 -2.78 -15.83 -21.95
N LEU A 12 -2.69 -15.54 -20.64
CA LEU A 12 -1.51 -14.88 -20.05
C LEU A 12 -0.22 -15.73 -20.17
N ARG A 13 -0.33 -17.06 -20.07
CA ARG A 13 0.82 -17.98 -20.25
C ARG A 13 1.27 -18.02 -21.72
N ASP A 14 0.34 -18.00 -22.66
CA ASP A 14 0.63 -17.94 -24.10
C ASP A 14 1.26 -16.60 -24.46
N SER A 15 0.71 -15.48 -23.98
CA SER A 15 1.32 -14.15 -24.13
C SER A 15 2.76 -14.13 -23.61
N ARG A 16 3.02 -14.75 -22.45
CA ARG A 16 4.38 -14.86 -21.92
C ARG A 16 5.33 -15.64 -22.83
N ARG A 17 4.85 -16.71 -23.49
CA ARG A 17 5.66 -17.48 -24.44
C ARG A 17 5.99 -16.64 -25.67
N VAL A 18 5.02 -15.91 -26.21
CA VAL A 18 5.21 -15.01 -27.35
C VAL A 18 6.18 -13.88 -27.01
N LEU A 19 6.04 -13.26 -25.82
CA LEU A 19 6.94 -12.19 -25.36
C LEU A 19 8.39 -12.68 -25.21
N ARG A 20 8.60 -13.91 -24.69
CA ARG A 20 9.95 -14.50 -24.60
C ARG A 20 10.55 -14.80 -25.96
N HIS A 21 9.74 -15.27 -26.91
CA HIS A 21 10.19 -15.45 -28.29
C HIS A 21 10.61 -14.12 -28.91
N ALA A 22 9.77 -13.09 -28.79
CA ALA A 22 10.09 -11.75 -29.26
C ALA A 22 11.38 -11.19 -28.62
N GLU A 23 11.60 -11.41 -27.32
CA GLU A 23 12.86 -11.00 -26.65
C GLU A 23 14.08 -11.71 -27.25
N CYS A 24 13.97 -13.02 -27.54
CA CYS A 24 15.03 -13.79 -28.18
C CYS A 24 15.29 -13.35 -29.62
N ASP A 25 14.24 -13.02 -30.37
CA ASP A 25 14.34 -12.52 -31.74
C ASP A 25 15.02 -11.14 -31.76
N LEU A 26 14.64 -10.21 -30.88
CA LEU A 26 15.34 -8.94 -30.73
C LEU A 26 16.83 -9.12 -30.37
N LYS A 27 17.18 -10.12 -29.56
CA LYS A 27 18.58 -10.45 -29.25
C LYS A 27 19.34 -11.01 -30.47
N ARG A 28 18.67 -11.72 -31.38
CA ARG A 28 19.24 -12.19 -32.65
C ARG A 28 19.44 -11.01 -33.60
N ASP A 29 18.42 -10.17 -33.75
CA ASP A 29 18.46 -8.97 -34.60
C ASP A 29 19.55 -7.99 -34.14
N ARG A 30 19.72 -7.81 -32.83
CA ARG A 30 20.81 -7.00 -32.28
C ARG A 30 22.19 -7.53 -32.70
N ARG A 31 22.39 -8.85 -32.72
CA ARG A 31 23.65 -9.46 -33.20
C ARG A 31 23.81 -9.30 -34.71
N HIS A 32 22.72 -9.33 -35.46
CA HIS A 32 22.73 -9.04 -36.90
C HIS A 32 23.18 -7.61 -37.18
N LEU A 33 22.51 -6.63 -36.54
CA LEU A 33 22.84 -5.21 -36.66
C LEU A 33 24.30 -4.93 -36.25
N ALA A 34 24.80 -5.55 -35.18
CA ALA A 34 26.20 -5.37 -34.78
C ALA A 34 27.21 -5.84 -35.83
N ARG A 35 26.90 -6.90 -36.59
CA ARG A 35 27.75 -7.35 -37.71
C ARG A 35 27.68 -6.39 -38.88
N GLU A 36 26.49 -5.92 -39.22
CA GLU A 36 26.30 -4.90 -40.26
C GLU A 36 27.00 -3.59 -39.92
N GLU A 37 27.01 -3.20 -38.63
CA GLU A 37 27.77 -2.04 -38.16
C GLU A 37 29.26 -2.21 -38.45
N HIS A 38 29.84 -3.37 -38.13
CA HIS A 38 31.25 -3.65 -38.39
C HIS A 38 31.56 -3.64 -39.90
N LEU A 39 30.68 -4.19 -40.74
CA LEU A 39 30.82 -4.17 -42.19
C LEU A 39 30.75 -2.74 -42.74
N LEU A 40 29.80 -1.92 -42.28
CA LEU A 40 29.71 -0.51 -42.66
C LEU A 40 30.96 0.27 -42.24
N VAL A 41 31.52 0.00 -41.06
CA VAL A 41 32.78 0.62 -40.62
C VAL A 41 33.94 0.26 -41.56
N GLN A 42 34.02 -0.98 -42.03
CA GLN A 42 35.02 -1.38 -43.02
C GLN A 42 34.81 -0.67 -44.37
N GLN A 43 33.57 -0.57 -44.84
CA GLN A 43 33.23 0.14 -46.08
C GLN A 43 33.55 1.63 -45.98
N ILE A 44 33.27 2.27 -44.83
CA ILE A 44 33.62 3.68 -44.58
C ILE A 44 35.14 3.88 -44.65
N LYS A 45 35.92 2.96 -44.07
CA LYS A 45 37.39 3.02 -44.14
C LYS A 45 37.90 2.91 -45.58
N GLN A 46 37.32 2.01 -46.37
CA GLN A 46 37.66 1.84 -47.79
C GLN A 46 37.26 3.06 -48.63
N ALA A 47 36.03 3.56 -48.46
CA ALA A 47 35.54 4.76 -49.15
C ALA A 47 36.37 6.01 -48.81
N ALA A 48 36.81 6.14 -47.56
CA ALA A 48 37.70 7.20 -47.13
C ALA A 48 39.08 7.13 -47.82
N ALA A 49 39.62 5.92 -48.04
CA ALA A 49 40.87 5.74 -48.78
C ALA A 49 40.74 6.14 -50.26
N CYS A 50 39.60 5.83 -50.89
CA CYS A 50 39.29 6.21 -52.27
C CYS A 50 38.92 7.70 -52.45
N LYS A 51 38.75 8.45 -51.37
CA LYS A 51 38.35 9.88 -51.33
C LYS A 51 37.00 10.21 -51.99
N ASP A 52 36.13 9.23 -52.17
CA ASP A 52 34.76 9.46 -52.67
C ASP A 52 33.88 10.06 -51.55
N GLN A 53 33.67 11.38 -51.62
CA GLN A 53 32.91 12.12 -50.62
C GLN A 53 31.41 11.82 -50.66
N ALA A 54 30.84 11.51 -51.83
CA ALA A 54 29.41 11.25 -51.96
C ALA A 54 29.05 9.90 -51.32
N LEU A 55 29.82 8.86 -51.60
CA LEU A 55 29.66 7.55 -50.99
C LEU A 55 29.88 7.60 -49.48
N LEU A 56 30.94 8.29 -49.03
CA LEU A 56 31.25 8.43 -47.60
C LEU A 56 30.09 9.08 -46.83
N GLN A 57 29.47 10.14 -47.36
CA GLN A 57 28.32 10.78 -46.73
C GLN A 57 27.13 9.83 -46.57
N VAL A 58 26.84 9.01 -47.58
CA VAL A 58 25.73 8.04 -47.52
C VAL A 58 26.01 6.94 -46.49
N LEU A 59 27.21 6.36 -46.50
CA LEU A 59 27.60 5.30 -45.56
C LEU A 59 27.61 5.80 -44.10
N CYS A 60 28.11 7.02 -43.86
CA CYS A 60 28.05 7.64 -42.53
C CYS A 60 26.61 7.84 -42.04
N LYS A 61 25.69 8.29 -42.91
CA LYS A 61 24.26 8.40 -42.57
C LYS A 61 23.66 7.04 -42.23
N GLN A 62 24.03 5.98 -42.96
CA GLN A 62 23.59 4.62 -42.67
C GLN A 62 24.11 4.13 -41.31
N LEU A 63 25.38 4.41 -40.99
CA LEU A 63 25.97 4.05 -39.69
C LEU A 63 25.20 4.69 -38.51
N VAL A 64 24.86 5.98 -38.62
CA VAL A 64 24.09 6.66 -37.57
C VAL A 64 22.71 6.03 -37.39
N LYS A 65 21.98 5.79 -38.49
CA LYS A 65 20.67 5.12 -38.46
C LYS A 65 20.73 3.73 -37.82
N LEU A 66 21.79 2.97 -38.13
CA LEU A 66 21.98 1.62 -37.60
C LEU A 66 22.27 1.67 -36.09
N ARG A 67 23.11 2.59 -35.62
CA ARG A 67 23.36 2.81 -34.19
C ARG A 67 22.10 3.19 -33.43
N GLU A 68 21.30 4.09 -33.99
CA GLU A 68 20.01 4.42 -33.40
C GLU A 68 19.07 3.19 -33.36
N GLN A 69 19.05 2.37 -34.40
CA GLN A 69 18.24 1.14 -34.41
C GLN A 69 18.71 0.14 -33.36
N ASN A 70 20.03 0.00 -33.15
CA ASN A 70 20.60 -0.82 -32.09
C ASN A 70 20.19 -0.29 -30.69
N ALA A 71 20.27 1.03 -30.48
CA ALA A 71 19.81 1.67 -29.24
C ALA A 71 18.30 1.48 -29.01
N ARG A 72 17.47 1.66 -30.05
CA ARG A 72 16.02 1.39 -30.01
C ARG A 72 15.74 -0.07 -29.66
N SER A 73 16.46 -1.03 -30.27
CA SER A 73 16.33 -2.46 -29.96
C SER A 73 16.66 -2.77 -28.49
N CYS A 74 17.71 -2.14 -27.94
CA CYS A 74 18.06 -2.26 -26.52
C CYS A 74 16.93 -1.74 -25.61
N GLN A 75 16.38 -0.56 -25.92
CA GLN A 75 15.24 0.01 -25.19
C GLN A 75 13.99 -0.87 -25.28
N LEU A 76 13.68 -1.43 -26.46
CA LEU A 76 12.56 -2.34 -26.66
C LEU A 76 12.74 -3.65 -25.89
N SER A 77 13.95 -4.21 -25.87
CA SER A 77 14.26 -5.41 -25.09
C SER A 77 14.04 -5.17 -23.58
N ALA A 78 14.43 -4.01 -23.05
CA ALA A 78 14.17 -3.65 -21.66
C ALA A 78 12.67 -3.51 -21.38
N LYS A 79 11.92 -2.85 -22.28
CA LYS A 79 10.46 -2.71 -22.17
C LYS A 79 9.75 -4.08 -22.18
N LEU A 80 10.11 -4.99 -23.09
CA LEU A 80 9.56 -6.35 -23.13
C LEU A 80 9.88 -7.15 -21.86
N SER A 81 11.08 -7.00 -21.31
CA SER A 81 11.47 -7.63 -20.05
C SER A 81 10.60 -7.15 -18.87
N GLY A 82 10.29 -5.85 -18.84
CA GLY A 82 9.32 -5.26 -17.89
C GLY A 82 7.93 -5.87 -18.03
N ILE A 83 7.36 -5.88 -19.24
CA ILE A 83 6.03 -6.45 -19.51
C ILE A 83 5.97 -7.95 -19.14
N ASN A 84 7.04 -8.71 -19.39
CA ASN A 84 7.13 -10.12 -19.01
C ASN A 84 7.11 -10.31 -17.48
N SER A 85 7.72 -9.38 -16.73
CA SER A 85 7.70 -9.35 -15.26
C SER A 85 6.32 -8.99 -14.74
N ASP A 86 5.66 -8.01 -15.34
CA ASP A 86 4.28 -7.62 -15.01
C ASP A 86 3.30 -8.76 -15.30
N THR A 87 3.46 -9.44 -16.44
CA THR A 87 2.64 -10.61 -16.79
C THR A 87 2.84 -11.74 -15.78
N ARG A 88 4.08 -11.95 -15.29
CA ARG A 88 4.37 -12.93 -14.23
C ARG A 88 3.70 -12.55 -12.92
N LEU A 89 3.70 -11.27 -12.57
CA LEU A 89 3.01 -10.75 -11.38
C LEU A 89 1.51 -11.00 -11.47
N ILE A 90 0.88 -10.69 -12.61
CA ILE A 90 -0.56 -10.92 -12.82
C ILE A 90 -0.91 -12.41 -12.66
N VAL A 91 -0.11 -13.32 -13.26
CA VAL A 91 -0.32 -14.77 -13.10
C VAL A 91 -0.15 -15.22 -11.64
N SER A 92 0.83 -14.69 -10.92
CA SER A 92 1.03 -14.99 -9.50
C SER A 92 -0.16 -14.51 -8.66
N ASN A 93 -0.64 -13.29 -8.91
CA ASN A 93 -1.78 -12.71 -8.22
C ASN A 93 -3.06 -13.49 -8.51
N ALA A 94 -3.26 -13.96 -9.74
CA ALA A 94 -4.39 -14.82 -10.10
C ALA A 94 -4.37 -16.14 -9.32
N ASN A 95 -3.20 -16.76 -9.16
CA ASN A 95 -3.06 -17.98 -8.34
C ASN A 95 -3.38 -17.69 -6.86
N VAL A 96 -2.83 -16.61 -6.31
CA VAL A 96 -3.12 -16.19 -4.92
C VAL A 96 -4.62 -15.96 -4.73
N ALA A 97 -5.27 -15.26 -5.67
CA ALA A 97 -6.72 -15.04 -5.63
C ALA A 97 -7.51 -16.36 -5.67
N SER A 98 -7.06 -17.36 -6.44
CA SER A 98 -7.68 -18.69 -6.48
C SER A 98 -7.56 -19.44 -5.13
N SER A 99 -6.41 -19.33 -4.47
CA SER A 99 -6.16 -19.93 -3.16
C SER A 99 -6.98 -19.21 -2.07
N MET A 100 -7.03 -17.88 -2.11
CA MET A 100 -7.87 -17.08 -1.22
C MET A 100 -9.35 -17.41 -1.40
N LYS A 101 -9.83 -17.60 -2.63
CA LYS A 101 -11.21 -18.05 -2.90
C LYS A 101 -11.52 -19.38 -2.22
N THR A 102 -10.55 -20.31 -2.22
CA THR A 102 -10.71 -21.62 -1.57
C THR A 102 -10.68 -21.49 -0.05
N ALA A 103 -9.72 -20.72 0.49
CA ALA A 103 -9.65 -20.42 1.92
C ALA A 103 -10.93 -19.74 2.42
N ALA A 104 -11.45 -18.74 1.70
CA ALA A 104 -12.70 -18.05 2.01
C ALA A 104 -13.90 -19.01 2.02
N LYS A 105 -13.99 -19.94 1.06
CA LYS A 105 -15.01 -20.99 1.06
C LYS A 105 -14.90 -21.89 2.30
N THR A 106 -13.69 -22.27 2.70
CA THR A 106 -13.46 -23.08 3.92
C THR A 106 -13.82 -22.30 5.17
N MET A 107 -13.41 -21.02 5.27
CA MET A 107 -13.77 -20.14 6.38
C MET A 107 -15.28 -19.94 6.47
N HIS A 108 -15.98 -19.83 5.32
CA HIS A 108 -17.43 -19.76 5.29
C HIS A 108 -18.07 -21.02 5.86
N LYS A 109 -17.64 -22.21 5.42
CA LYS A 109 -18.10 -23.50 5.98
C LYS A 109 -17.81 -23.63 7.48
N VAL A 110 -16.64 -23.19 7.93
CA VAL A 110 -16.27 -23.20 9.36
C VAL A 110 -17.14 -22.23 10.14
N ASN A 111 -17.45 -21.04 9.59
CA ASN A 111 -18.35 -20.08 10.21
C ASN A 111 -19.77 -20.64 10.37
N ASP A 112 -20.29 -21.35 9.36
CA ASP A 112 -21.62 -21.97 9.44
C ASP A 112 -21.68 -23.04 10.54
N ARG A 113 -20.62 -23.83 10.70
CA ARG A 113 -20.52 -24.83 11.79
C ARG A 113 -20.31 -24.20 13.17
N LEU A 114 -19.65 -23.06 13.26
CA LEU A 114 -19.42 -22.36 14.52
C LEU A 114 -20.63 -21.56 15.01
N ARG A 115 -21.60 -21.20 14.17
CA ARG A 115 -22.81 -20.46 14.58
C ARG A 115 -23.57 -21.11 15.75
N PRO A 116 -23.93 -22.39 15.74
CA PRO A 116 -24.61 -23.02 16.88
C PRO A 116 -23.74 -23.07 18.15
N LEU A 117 -22.43 -23.32 18.01
CA LEU A 117 -21.49 -23.30 19.14
C LEU A 117 -21.33 -21.90 19.74
N LYS A 118 -21.35 -20.85 18.91
CA LYS A 118 -21.36 -19.46 19.36
C LYS A 118 -22.66 -19.11 20.09
N MET A 119 -23.82 -19.56 19.60
CA MET A 119 -25.10 -19.38 20.29
C MET A 119 -25.12 -20.08 21.65
N ALA A 120 -24.69 -21.34 21.72
CA ALA A 120 -24.58 -22.07 22.99
C ALA A 120 -23.64 -21.36 23.98
N LYS A 121 -22.51 -20.85 23.51
CA LYS A 121 -21.58 -20.06 24.34
C LYS A 121 -22.16 -18.72 24.77
N SER A 122 -23.00 -18.08 23.95
CA SER A 122 -23.71 -16.85 24.32
C SER A 122 -24.80 -17.12 25.36
N VAL A 123 -25.54 -18.23 25.25
CA VAL A 123 -26.53 -18.64 26.28
C VAL A 123 -25.81 -18.96 27.58
N GLN A 124 -24.73 -19.73 27.56
CA GLN A 124 -23.95 -20.01 28.77
C GLN A 124 -23.42 -18.73 29.45
N LYS A 125 -22.97 -17.74 28.65
CA LYS A 125 -22.56 -16.43 29.17
C LYS A 125 -23.75 -15.63 29.69
N PHE A 126 -24.90 -15.72 29.03
CA PHE A 126 -26.14 -15.11 29.48
C PHE A 126 -26.54 -15.69 30.83
N ASP A 127 -26.61 -17.01 30.98
CA ASP A 127 -26.92 -17.67 32.25
C ASP A 127 -25.93 -17.27 33.36
N ALA A 128 -24.62 -17.24 33.06
CA ALA A 128 -23.62 -16.81 34.03
C ALA A 128 -23.69 -15.32 34.38
N THR A 129 -24.18 -14.48 33.47
CA THR A 129 -24.40 -13.04 33.74
C THR A 129 -25.73 -12.80 34.43
N SER A 130 -26.80 -13.52 34.08
CA SER A 130 -28.06 -13.55 34.83
C SER A 130 -27.86 -14.03 36.26
N ALA A 131 -27.12 -15.12 36.49
CA ALA A 131 -26.82 -15.59 37.85
C ALA A 131 -25.96 -14.59 38.65
N LYS A 132 -25.01 -13.90 37.98
CA LYS A 132 -24.29 -12.79 38.60
C LYS A 132 -25.20 -11.59 38.87
N MET A 133 -26.16 -11.32 37.98
CA MET A 133 -27.11 -10.23 38.11
C MET A 133 -28.08 -10.50 39.27
N GLU A 134 -28.57 -11.72 39.40
CA GLU A 134 -29.38 -12.20 40.52
C GLU A 134 -28.61 -12.08 41.84
N MET A 135 -27.35 -12.51 41.89
CA MET A 135 -26.50 -12.33 43.07
C MET A 135 -26.22 -10.85 43.39
N THR A 136 -26.11 -9.99 42.38
CA THR A 136 -26.01 -8.54 42.61
C THR A 136 -27.35 -7.92 43.00
N GLU A 137 -28.48 -8.47 42.55
CA GLU A 137 -29.83 -8.01 42.94
C GLU A 137 -30.14 -8.38 44.39
N GLU A 138 -29.72 -9.56 44.86
CA GLU A 138 -29.77 -9.92 46.29
C GLU A 138 -28.88 -8.98 47.14
N MET A 139 -27.63 -8.74 46.74
CA MET A 139 -26.77 -7.79 47.46
C MET A 139 -27.27 -6.33 47.38
N ILE A 140 -27.91 -5.92 46.27
CA ILE A 140 -28.51 -4.60 46.12
C ILE A 140 -29.79 -4.49 46.95
N SER A 141 -30.61 -5.54 47.02
CA SER A 141 -31.78 -5.58 47.90
C SER A 141 -31.37 -5.55 49.37
N ASP A 142 -30.36 -6.33 49.77
CA ASP A 142 -29.82 -6.32 51.14
C ASP A 142 -29.20 -4.96 51.51
N THR A 143 -28.55 -4.28 50.55
CA THR A 143 -28.00 -2.93 50.78
C THR A 143 -29.09 -1.85 50.73
N LEU A 144 -30.11 -1.96 49.88
CA LEU A 144 -31.26 -1.06 49.87
C LEU A 144 -32.13 -1.23 51.12
N ASP A 145 -32.32 -2.45 51.62
CA ASP A 145 -33.05 -2.73 52.85
C ASP A 145 -32.27 -2.24 54.09
N ASN A 146 -30.94 -2.38 54.11
CA ASN A 146 -30.11 -1.76 55.15
C ASN A 146 -30.12 -0.22 55.06
N VAL A 147 -30.08 0.37 53.86
CA VAL A 147 -30.14 1.83 53.68
C VAL A 147 -31.52 2.38 54.05
N LEU A 148 -32.61 1.70 53.71
CA LEU A 148 -33.98 2.09 54.11
C LEU A 148 -34.26 1.87 55.60
N ALA A 149 -33.54 0.95 56.26
CA ALA A 149 -33.60 0.78 57.71
C ALA A 149 -32.75 1.81 58.49
N GLU A 150 -31.82 2.52 57.84
CA GLU A 150 -30.86 3.43 58.47
C GLU A 150 -31.08 4.91 58.11
N SER A 151 -32.07 5.24 57.28
CA SER A 151 -32.37 6.62 56.87
C SER A 151 -33.49 7.27 57.71
N ASP A 152 -33.15 7.70 58.93
CA ASP A 152 -33.76 8.85 59.61
C ASP A 152 -32.66 9.86 60.01
N ASP A 153 -31.94 10.37 59.00
CA ASP A 153 -30.97 11.45 59.20
C ASP A 153 -31.03 12.43 58.02
N GLU A 154 -31.96 13.39 58.13
CA GLU A 154 -32.27 14.49 57.20
C GLU A 154 -31.10 15.47 56.94
N SER A 155 -29.87 15.17 57.40
CA SER A 155 -28.73 16.08 57.35
C SER A 155 -27.85 15.98 56.09
N GLN A 156 -28.03 14.96 55.24
CA GLN A 156 -27.19 14.73 54.05
C GLN A 156 -27.75 15.30 52.73
N GLU A 157 -29.06 15.53 52.61
CA GLU A 157 -29.67 16.04 51.37
C GLU A 157 -29.19 17.45 50.99
N ALA A 158 -28.91 18.30 51.97
CA ALA A 158 -28.41 19.66 51.74
C ALA A 158 -26.98 19.69 51.16
N LEU A 159 -26.14 18.69 51.48
CA LEU A 159 -24.79 18.58 50.94
C LEU A 159 -24.81 18.08 49.48
N ILE A 160 -25.70 17.14 49.17
CA ILE A 160 -25.89 16.62 47.81
C ILE A 160 -26.45 17.72 46.89
N LEU A 161 -27.40 18.53 47.38
CA LEU A 161 -27.93 19.66 46.63
C LEU A 161 -26.85 20.69 46.25
N ASN A 162 -25.97 21.04 47.19
CA ASN A 162 -24.86 21.97 46.91
C ASN A 162 -23.83 21.37 45.96
N GLN A 163 -23.49 20.08 46.11
CA GLN A 163 -22.57 19.41 45.20
C GLN A 163 -23.14 19.28 43.78
N VAL A 164 -24.45 19.05 43.63
CA VAL A 164 -25.11 19.01 42.32
C VAL A 164 -25.20 20.42 41.71
N LEU A 165 -25.37 21.48 42.50
CA LEU A 165 -25.33 22.86 42.00
C LEU A 165 -23.92 23.24 41.48
N ASP A 166 -22.86 22.74 42.13
CA ASP A 166 -21.48 22.88 41.69
C ASP A 166 -21.18 22.03 40.45
N GLU A 167 -21.66 20.77 40.40
CA GLU A 167 -21.47 19.85 39.27
C GLU A 167 -22.27 20.25 38.02
N LEU A 168 -23.44 20.87 38.18
CA LEU A 168 -24.24 21.42 37.08
C LEU A 168 -23.74 22.80 36.60
N GLY A 169 -22.68 23.35 37.22
CA GLY A 169 -22.00 24.54 36.74
C GLY A 169 -22.89 25.80 36.75
N ILE A 170 -23.81 25.91 37.70
CA ILE A 170 -24.59 27.14 37.94
C ILE A 170 -23.82 28.06 38.91
N GLU A 171 -22.49 28.04 38.85
CA GLU A 171 -21.67 29.14 39.33
C GLU A 171 -21.74 30.29 38.32
N THR A 172 -22.74 31.16 38.52
CA THR A 172 -22.74 32.60 38.18
C THR A 172 -22.12 32.98 36.83
N ALA A 173 -22.98 33.19 35.81
CA ALA A 173 -22.64 33.76 34.50
C ALA A 173 -22.09 35.22 34.52
N ALA A 174 -21.49 35.67 35.62
CA ALA A 174 -21.00 37.03 35.84
C ALA A 174 -19.47 37.17 35.82
N LYS A 175 -18.68 36.12 35.52
CA LYS A 175 -17.21 36.21 35.46
C LYS A 175 -16.61 35.45 34.25
N LEU A 176 -16.70 36.06 33.07
CA LEU A 176 -15.77 35.81 31.95
C LEU A 176 -14.54 36.74 32.13
N PRO A 177 -13.30 36.36 31.72
CA PRO A 177 -12.91 36.58 30.32
C PRO A 177 -11.91 35.59 29.67
N ALA A 178 -12.07 35.52 28.35
CA ALA A 178 -11.16 35.21 27.23
C ALA A 178 -9.67 34.93 27.48
N VAL A 179 -9.20 33.77 26.99
CA VAL A 179 -7.82 33.53 26.48
C VAL A 179 -7.88 32.38 25.43
N TYR A 180 -8.21 32.63 24.15
CA TYR A 180 -7.31 32.90 23.01
C TYR A 180 -5.90 32.27 23.04
N ASN A 181 -5.67 31.37 22.06
CA ASN A 181 -4.42 31.05 21.37
C ASN A 181 -3.13 30.75 22.15
N ASP A 182 -2.65 29.50 22.06
CA ASP A 182 -1.20 29.26 21.93
C ASP A 182 -0.82 27.86 21.39
N ARG A 183 -0.99 27.60 20.08
CA ARG A 183 -0.46 26.36 19.42
C ARG A 183 0.01 26.55 17.97
N LYS A 184 0.59 27.71 17.60
CA LYS A 184 1.15 27.95 16.25
C LYS A 184 2.59 28.48 16.22
N ALA A 185 3.48 28.01 17.10
CA ALA A 185 4.86 28.50 17.16
C ALA A 185 5.96 27.41 17.28
N ALA A 186 5.81 26.23 16.67
CA ALA A 186 6.79 25.14 16.84
C ALA A 186 7.37 24.51 15.55
N CYS A 187 7.24 25.13 14.36
CA CYS A 187 7.79 24.52 13.13
C CYS A 187 8.45 25.54 12.19
N THR A 188 9.54 26.19 12.62
CA THR A 188 10.47 26.91 11.71
C THR A 188 11.86 27.08 12.37
N SER A 189 12.69 26.03 12.44
CA SER A 189 14.09 26.21 12.88
C SER A 189 15.14 25.26 12.28
N THR A 190 14.81 24.37 11.35
CA THR A 190 15.74 23.31 10.88
C THR A 190 16.44 23.55 9.54
N VAL A 191 16.40 24.75 8.94
CA VAL A 191 16.92 24.96 7.56
C VAL A 191 18.22 25.80 7.44
N LYS A 192 18.75 26.43 8.51
CA LYS A 192 19.87 27.42 8.35
C LYS A 192 21.27 27.02 8.85
N LYS A 193 21.58 25.74 9.09
CA LYS A 193 22.92 25.34 9.59
C LYS A 193 23.87 24.66 8.59
N ASN A 194 23.45 24.36 7.36
CA ASN A 194 24.29 23.56 6.44
C ASN A 194 24.87 24.28 5.20
N GLN A 195 25.00 25.61 5.21
CA GLN A 195 25.59 26.35 4.07
C GLN A 195 26.67 27.37 4.43
N ARG A 196 27.21 27.38 5.67
CA ARG A 196 28.28 28.32 6.06
C ARG A 196 29.66 27.69 6.28
N SER A 197 29.80 26.37 6.11
CA SER A 197 31.05 25.65 6.39
C SER A 197 31.98 25.43 5.18
N GLU A 198 31.54 25.69 3.95
CA GLU A 198 32.35 25.35 2.76
C GLU A 198 33.10 26.53 2.10
N TYR A 199 32.82 27.79 2.46
CA TYR A 199 33.50 28.95 1.86
C TYR A 199 34.62 29.58 2.71
N GLY A 200 35.01 28.94 3.82
CA GLY A 200 36.02 29.46 4.76
C GLY A 200 37.42 28.82 4.65
N LYS A 201 37.63 27.84 3.76
CA LYS A 201 38.90 27.07 3.68
C LYS A 201 39.77 27.40 2.46
N LEU A 202 39.62 28.57 1.86
CA LEU A 202 40.38 28.95 0.64
C LEU A 202 41.17 30.26 0.73
N GLN A 203 41.34 30.85 1.91
CA GLN A 203 42.31 31.93 2.12
C GLN A 203 42.92 31.86 3.53
N LYS A 204 44.04 31.16 3.65
CA LYS A 204 45.20 31.47 4.52
C LYS A 204 46.34 30.53 4.18
#